data_AF-A0A0L9VDZ7-F1
#
_entry.id   AF-A0A0L9VDZ7-F1
#
_cell.length_a   1.000
_cell.length_b   1.000
_cell.length_c   1.000
_cell.angle_alpha   90.00
_cell.angle_beta   90.00
_cell.angle_gamma   90.00
#
_symmetry.space_group_name_H-M   'P 1'
#
loop_
_entity.id
_entity.type
_entity.pdbx_description
1 polymer ?
#
loop_
_entity_poly.entity_id
_entity_poly.type
_entity_poly.pdbx_seq_one_letter_code
_entity_poly.pdbx_strand_id
1 'polypeptide(L)'
;MKTPHIFHLRRCFATKYTARITSTAPTGRSLAAEVTPPPPLPSDPRGYLLPRRDLICKATQILLSPPPSSFSDPFSDLSDYLQSLSFSLSPLEASEILKNLKSPSLALKFFHFCPSLSPDFRHESFTYNRLFLILSKSTNPARFDQARDLLSHMHRHAVRGSISTVNILVGFFGSGEDLERCVALVKKWDLRLNAYTYKCLLQAYLRSRDSSTAFQVYRDMIRRGYKLDIFGYNMLLDALAKDEKVCSCFLFSLSGFSC
;
A
#
# COMPACT_ATOMS: atom_id res chain seq x y z
N MET A 1 41.30 37.63 11.93
CA MET A 1 40.75 36.44 12.62
C MET A 1 39.23 36.49 12.53
N LYS A 2 38.62 35.68 11.65
CA LYS A 2 37.15 35.57 11.54
C LYS A 2 36.73 34.29 12.28
N THR A 3 36.00 34.45 13.36
CA THR A 3 35.34 33.37 14.09
C THR A 3 34.23 32.76 13.21
N PRO A 4 34.13 31.42 13.09
CA PRO A 4 33.05 30.80 12.35
C PRO A 4 31.79 30.79 13.22
N HIS A 5 30.72 31.45 12.74
CA HIS A 5 29.38 31.29 13.29
C HIS A 5 28.88 29.87 12.98
N ILE A 6 28.87 29.01 13.99
CA ILE A 6 28.18 27.72 13.96
C ILE A 6 26.68 28.01 14.01
N PHE A 7 26.03 27.99 12.86
CA PHE A 7 24.57 27.96 12.79
C PHE A 7 24.08 26.61 13.33
N HIS A 8 23.72 26.56 14.61
CA HIS A 8 22.83 25.52 15.11
C HIS A 8 21.47 25.70 14.44
N LEU A 9 21.26 25.00 13.31
CA LEU A 9 19.93 24.74 12.79
C LEU A 9 19.15 23.99 13.87
N ARG A 10 18.43 24.71 14.72
CA ARG A 10 17.35 24.15 15.52
C ARG A 10 16.34 23.56 14.54
N ARG A 11 16.42 22.24 14.32
CA ARG A 11 15.38 21.49 13.63
C ARG A 11 14.13 21.59 14.51
N CYS A 12 13.20 22.46 14.15
CA CYS A 12 11.89 22.49 14.79
C CYS A 12 11.15 21.20 14.42
N PHE A 13 10.99 20.31 15.39
CA PHE A 13 10.13 19.14 15.23
C PHE A 13 8.67 19.64 15.18
N ALA A 14 7.98 19.39 14.07
CA ALA A 14 6.56 19.66 13.97
C ALA A 14 5.78 18.50 14.62
N THR A 15 5.07 18.79 15.71
CA THR A 15 4.21 17.81 16.39
C THR A 15 2.79 17.96 15.87
N LYS A 16 2.29 16.94 15.17
CA LYS A 16 0.89 16.87 14.73
C LYS A 16 0.07 16.19 15.82
N TYR A 17 -0.91 16.90 16.38
CA TYR A 17 -1.84 16.35 17.35
C TYR A 17 -3.10 15.86 16.64
N THR A 18 -3.63 14.73 17.11
CA THR A 18 -4.95 14.24 16.71
C THR A 18 -5.87 14.41 17.90
N ALA A 19 -6.99 15.12 17.71
CA ALA A 19 -7.92 15.43 18.79
C ALA A 19 -9.32 14.93 18.44
N ARG A 20 -10.01 14.34 19.40
CA ARG A 20 -11.41 13.93 19.27
C ARG A 20 -12.30 15.04 19.79
N ILE A 21 -13.25 15.52 18.98
CA ILE A 21 -14.23 16.50 19.44
C ILE A 21 -15.15 15.83 20.46
N THR A 22 -15.17 16.33 21.69
CA THR A 22 -15.95 15.78 22.81
C THR A 22 -17.23 16.56 23.07
N SER A 23 -17.26 17.86 22.77
CA SER A 23 -18.48 18.64 22.81
C SER A 23 -18.43 19.82 21.84
N THR A 24 -19.60 20.25 21.38
CA THR A 24 -19.77 21.42 20.52
C THR A 24 -20.78 22.35 21.17
N ALA A 25 -20.47 23.65 21.23
CA ALA A 25 -21.41 24.63 21.77
C ALA A 25 -22.68 24.67 20.89
N PRO A 26 -23.87 24.91 21.46
CA PRO A 26 -25.13 24.96 20.70
C PRO A 26 -25.14 25.99 19.55
N THR A 27 -24.29 27.03 19.67
CA THR A 27 -24.11 28.08 18.66
C THR A 27 -23.12 27.71 17.55
N GLY A 28 -22.44 26.56 17.64
CA GLY A 28 -21.41 26.11 16.71
C GLY A 28 -20.09 26.88 16.75
N ARG A 29 -19.98 27.91 17.60
CA ARG A 29 -18.82 28.83 17.64
C ARG A 29 -17.64 28.31 18.46
N SER A 30 -17.81 27.22 19.21
CA SER A 30 -16.75 26.66 20.06
C SER A 30 -16.88 25.13 20.15
N LEU A 31 -15.74 24.46 20.19
CA LEU A 31 -15.62 23.00 20.25
C LEU A 31 -14.61 22.66 21.36
N ALA A 32 -14.92 21.68 22.20
CA ALA A 32 -13.94 21.05 23.07
C ALA A 32 -13.40 19.80 22.37
N ALA A 33 -12.09 19.63 22.38
CA ALA A 33 -11.44 18.46 21.81
C ALA A 33 -10.48 17.84 22.82
N GLU A 34 -10.59 16.53 23.01
CA GLU A 34 -9.66 15.75 23.80
C GLU A 34 -8.46 15.40 22.93
N VAL A 35 -7.28 15.81 23.37
CA VAL A 35 -6.02 15.58 22.65
C VAL A 35 -5.32 14.37 23.26
N THR A 36 -5.14 13.30 22.48
CA THR A 36 -4.28 12.20 22.90
C THR A 36 -2.83 12.62 22.64
N PRO A 37 -1.96 12.68 23.67
CA PRO A 37 -0.57 13.04 23.45
C PRO A 37 0.10 11.99 22.55
N PRO A 38 0.97 12.41 21.60
CA PRO A 38 1.70 11.47 20.77
C PRO A 38 2.56 10.56 21.66
N PRO A 39 2.74 9.27 21.31
CA PRO A 39 3.60 8.38 22.06
C PRO A 39 5.01 8.98 22.17
N PRO A 40 5.66 8.90 23.35
CA PRO A 40 7.00 9.44 23.53
C PRO A 40 7.96 8.87 22.49
N LEU A 41 8.85 9.72 21.98
CA LEU A 41 9.88 9.28 21.04
C LEU A 41 10.87 8.38 21.78
N PRO A 42 11.39 7.32 21.13
CA PRO A 42 12.47 6.53 21.71
C PRO A 42 13.70 7.42 21.96
N SER A 43 14.49 7.07 22.96
CA SER A 43 15.77 7.72 23.24
C SER A 43 16.92 6.82 22.81
N ASP A 44 18.02 7.41 22.34
CA ASP A 44 19.26 6.66 22.11
C ASP A 44 19.91 6.25 23.45
N PRO A 45 20.92 5.36 23.45
CA PRO A 45 21.62 4.94 24.69
C PRO A 45 22.29 6.10 25.46
N ARG A 46 22.39 7.28 24.85
CA ARG A 46 22.95 8.50 25.46
C ARG A 46 21.85 9.44 25.98
N GLY A 47 20.58 9.03 25.91
CA GLY A 47 19.42 9.77 26.42
C GLY A 47 18.85 10.82 25.47
N TYR A 48 19.35 10.93 24.23
CA TYR A 48 18.81 11.89 23.26
C TYR A 48 17.57 11.33 22.56
N LEU A 49 16.55 12.18 22.39
CA LEU A 49 15.36 11.84 21.61
C LEU A 49 15.74 11.46 20.18
N LEU A 50 15.34 10.26 19.77
CA LEU A 50 15.56 9.71 18.45
C LEU A 50 14.30 9.94 17.59
N PRO A 51 14.38 10.78 16.54
CA PRO A 51 13.27 10.95 15.62
C PRO A 51 12.93 9.61 14.95
N ARG A 52 11.63 9.29 14.81
CA ARG A 52 11.18 8.05 14.14
C ARG A 52 11.82 7.83 12.77
N ARG A 53 12.04 8.90 12.02
CA ARG A 53 12.73 8.85 10.72
C ARG A 53 14.15 8.30 10.83
N ASP A 54 14.90 8.74 11.84
CA ASP A 54 16.30 8.34 12.02
C ASP A 54 16.38 6.86 12.44
N LEU A 55 15.43 6.40 13.27
CA LEU A 55 15.24 4.99 13.59
C LEU A 55 14.96 4.15 12.34
N ILE A 56 14.00 4.57 11.51
CA ILE A 56 13.65 3.87 10.25
C ILE A 56 14.85 3.84 9.31
N CYS A 57 15.58 4.95 9.17
CA CYS A 57 16.77 5.02 8.34
C CYS A 57 17.87 4.07 8.83
N LYS A 58 18.13 4.04 10.15
CA LYS A 58 19.15 3.17 10.73
C LYS A 58 18.76 1.69 10.62
N ALA A 59 17.52 1.34 10.93
CA ALA A 59 16.99 -0.01 10.75
C ALA A 59 17.09 -0.47 9.29
N THR A 60 16.72 0.40 8.35
CA THR A 60 16.85 0.13 6.91
C THR A 60 18.31 -0.08 6.50
N GLN A 61 19.25 0.72 7.03
CA GLN A 61 20.67 0.55 6.77
C GLN A 61 21.18 -0.80 7.26
N ILE A 62 20.83 -1.22 8.48
CA ILE A 62 21.20 -2.53 9.02
C ILE A 62 20.77 -3.65 8.07
N LEU A 63 19.54 -3.60 7.56
CA LEU A 63 19.01 -4.60 6.63
C LEU A 63 19.67 -4.61 5.24
N LEU A 64 20.20 -3.46 4.80
CA LEU A 64 20.82 -3.31 3.48
C LEU A 64 22.34 -3.48 3.49
N SER A 65 22.97 -3.33 4.66
CA SER A 65 24.41 -3.45 4.82
C SER A 65 24.86 -4.91 4.58
N PRO A 66 25.98 -5.13 3.87
CA PRO A 66 26.60 -6.44 3.85
C PRO A 66 27.03 -6.81 5.28
N PRO A 67 26.88 -8.09 5.67
CA PRO A 67 27.15 -8.50 7.04
C PRO A 67 28.63 -8.23 7.39
N PRO A 68 28.93 -7.65 8.56
CA PRO A 68 30.30 -7.24 8.94
C PRO A 68 31.26 -8.43 9.11
N SER A 69 30.73 -9.64 9.24
CA SER A 69 31.46 -10.90 9.29
C SER A 69 30.63 -11.98 8.57
N SER A 70 31.26 -13.07 8.14
CA SER A 70 30.60 -14.19 7.44
C SER A 70 29.50 -14.91 8.26
N PHE A 71 29.24 -14.46 9.50
CA PHE A 71 28.34 -15.09 10.47
C PHE A 71 27.24 -14.18 11.04
N SER A 72 27.25 -12.86 10.78
CA SER A 72 26.18 -11.98 11.30
C SER A 72 24.99 -11.95 10.34
N ASP A 73 23.80 -12.24 10.84
CA ASP A 73 22.54 -12.09 10.08
C ASP A 73 21.95 -10.70 10.33
N PRO A 74 21.59 -9.93 9.28
CA PRO A 74 21.10 -8.55 9.44
C PRO A 74 19.81 -8.43 10.26
N PHE A 75 19.04 -9.51 10.42
CA PHE A 75 17.87 -9.50 11.28
C PHE A 75 18.22 -9.60 12.76
N SER A 76 19.27 -10.34 13.12
CA SER A 76 19.83 -10.35 14.49
C SER A 76 20.37 -8.97 14.86
N ASP A 77 21.16 -8.36 13.98
CA ASP A 77 21.69 -7.00 14.19
C ASP A 77 20.57 -5.96 14.36
N LEU A 78 19.46 -6.14 13.62
CA LEU A 78 18.28 -5.29 13.77
C LEU A 78 17.58 -5.52 15.11
N SER A 79 17.45 -6.79 15.55
CA SER A 79 16.86 -7.13 16.85
C SER A 79 17.65 -6.48 17.99
N ASP A 80 18.98 -6.64 17.98
CA ASP A 80 19.88 -6.09 18.99
C ASP A 80 19.80 -4.56 19.03
N TYR A 81 19.75 -3.92 17.86
CA TYR A 81 19.57 -2.47 17.75
C TYR A 81 18.24 -2.01 18.38
N LEU A 82 17.12 -2.65 18.05
CA LEU A 82 15.80 -2.29 18.60
C LEU A 82 15.72 -2.54 20.11
N GLN A 83 16.33 -3.63 20.59
CA GLN A 83 16.42 -3.96 22.01
C GLN A 83 17.26 -2.94 22.78
N SER A 84 18.38 -2.48 22.21
CA SER A 84 19.22 -1.43 22.82
C SER A 84 18.48 -0.10 23.04
N LEU A 85 17.40 0.13 22.28
CA LEU A 85 16.55 1.31 22.38
C LEU A 85 15.29 1.06 23.20
N SER A 86 15.09 -0.15 23.73
CA SER A 86 13.83 -0.59 24.36
C SER A 86 12.59 -0.30 23.49
N PHE A 87 12.75 -0.42 22.16
CA PHE A 87 11.75 0.00 21.19
C PHE A 87 11.01 -1.19 20.57
N SER A 88 9.68 -1.15 20.64
CA SER A 88 8.83 -2.12 19.92
C SER A 88 8.44 -1.56 18.55
N LEU A 89 8.80 -2.27 17.49
CA LEU A 89 8.45 -1.91 16.12
C LEU A 89 6.93 -2.02 15.89
N SER A 90 6.28 -0.93 15.47
CA SER A 90 4.87 -0.97 15.05
C SER A 90 4.72 -1.40 13.58
N PRO A 91 3.54 -1.87 13.14
CA PRO A 91 3.28 -2.18 11.74
C PRO A 91 3.54 -0.98 10.82
N LEU A 92 3.26 0.24 11.27
CA LEU A 92 3.52 1.47 10.52
C LEU A 92 5.02 1.68 10.26
N GLU A 93 5.86 1.51 11.28
CA GLU A 93 7.32 1.60 11.12
C GLU A 93 7.85 0.47 10.25
N ALA A 94 7.34 -0.76 10.42
CA ALA A 94 7.67 -1.87 9.53
C ALA A 94 7.32 -1.57 8.06
N SER A 95 6.17 -0.93 7.81
CA SER A 95 5.78 -0.48 6.46
C SER A 95 6.73 0.56 5.88
N GLU A 96 7.18 1.53 6.68
CA GLU A 96 8.17 2.51 6.22
C GLU A 96 9.56 1.90 6.01
N ILE A 97 9.95 0.87 6.77
CA ILE A 97 11.17 0.10 6.49
C ILE A 97 11.02 -0.66 5.17
N LEU A 98 9.94 -1.46 5.03
CA LEU A 98 9.59 -2.17 3.78
C LEU A 98 9.59 -1.22 2.58
N LYS A 99 9.21 0.05 2.79
CA LYS A 99 9.22 1.05 1.73
C LYS A 99 10.57 1.28 1.09
N ASN A 100 11.63 1.13 1.87
CA ASN A 100 12.99 1.34 1.41
C ASN A 100 13.67 0.02 0.94
N LEU A 101 13.05 -1.14 1.21
CA LEU A 101 13.53 -2.43 0.72
C LEU A 101 13.08 -2.66 -0.74
N LYS A 102 14.01 -2.54 -1.68
CA LYS A 102 13.73 -2.74 -3.13
C LYS A 102 13.76 -4.20 -3.55
N SER A 103 14.50 -5.05 -2.80
CA SER A 103 14.62 -6.48 -3.09
C SER A 103 13.39 -7.22 -2.55
N PRO A 104 12.62 -7.94 -3.39
CA PRO A 104 11.46 -8.71 -2.93
C PRO A 104 11.82 -9.80 -1.93
N SER A 105 12.95 -10.49 -2.12
CA SER A 105 13.37 -11.56 -1.22
C SER A 105 13.71 -11.03 0.16
N LEU A 106 14.46 -9.92 0.24
CA LEU A 106 14.79 -9.28 1.51
C LEU A 106 13.53 -8.73 2.19
N ALA A 107 12.62 -8.11 1.43
CA ALA A 107 11.37 -7.58 1.96
C ALA A 107 10.47 -8.68 2.54
N LEU A 108 10.37 -9.83 1.87
CA LEU A 108 9.62 -11.00 2.37
C LEU A 108 10.27 -11.58 3.63
N LYS A 109 11.61 -11.73 3.66
CA LYS A 109 12.32 -12.17 4.87
C LYS A 109 12.07 -11.24 6.05
N PHE A 110 12.18 -9.92 5.83
CA PHE A 110 11.87 -8.93 6.85
C PHE A 110 10.42 -9.01 7.33
N PHE A 111 9.48 -9.19 6.41
CA PHE A 111 8.07 -9.37 6.75
C PHE A 111 7.83 -10.57 7.66
N HIS A 112 8.44 -11.72 7.37
CA HIS A 112 8.34 -12.92 8.21
C HIS A 112 9.12 -12.81 9.52
N PHE A 113 10.14 -11.96 9.57
CA PHE A 113 10.90 -11.67 10.79
C PHE A 113 10.14 -10.73 11.75
N CYS A 114 9.32 -9.79 11.26
CA CYS A 114 8.66 -8.82 12.14
C CYS A 114 7.89 -9.42 13.34
N PRO A 115 7.14 -10.54 13.20
CA PRO A 115 6.48 -11.20 14.34
C PRO A 115 7.42 -11.72 15.43
N SER A 116 8.72 -11.95 15.16
CA SER A 116 9.67 -12.36 16.20
C SER A 116 10.19 -11.19 17.03
N LEU A 117 9.97 -9.94 16.61
CA LEU A 117 10.39 -8.75 17.34
C LEU A 117 9.48 -8.45 18.54
N SER A 118 8.20 -8.84 18.47
CA SER A 118 7.23 -8.65 19.55
C SER A 118 6.08 -9.64 19.42
N PRO A 119 5.64 -10.27 20.52
CA PRO A 119 4.54 -11.25 20.50
C PRO A 119 3.20 -10.64 20.06
N ASP A 120 3.02 -9.33 20.26
CA ASP A 120 1.81 -8.61 19.90
C ASP A 120 1.85 -8.04 18.46
N PHE A 121 2.98 -8.21 17.76
CA PHE A 121 3.14 -7.67 16.42
C PHE A 121 2.20 -8.38 15.43
N ARG A 122 1.36 -7.59 14.75
CA ARG A 122 0.47 -8.10 13.70
C ARG A 122 0.53 -7.22 12.48
N HIS A 123 0.74 -7.85 11.32
CA HIS A 123 0.71 -7.16 10.04
C HIS A 123 -0.70 -6.63 9.73
N GLU A 124 -0.76 -5.43 9.18
CA GLU A 124 -1.98 -4.77 8.74
C GLU A 124 -2.04 -4.67 7.21
N SER A 125 -3.21 -4.34 6.65
CA SER A 125 -3.44 -4.28 5.20
C SER A 125 -2.35 -3.51 4.41
N PHE A 126 -1.80 -2.44 4.99
CA PHE A 126 -0.82 -1.60 4.32
C PHE A 126 0.59 -2.23 4.24
N THR A 127 0.99 -3.10 5.17
CA THR A 127 2.28 -3.82 5.06
C THR A 127 2.25 -4.82 3.91
N TYR A 128 1.12 -5.52 3.72
CA TYR A 128 0.89 -6.37 2.54
C TYR A 128 0.85 -5.56 1.25
N ASN A 129 0.15 -4.42 1.23
CA ASN A 129 0.14 -3.52 0.05
C ASN A 129 1.57 -3.12 -0.35
N ARG A 130 2.45 -2.89 0.63
CA ARG A 130 3.84 -2.56 0.36
C ARG A 130 4.57 -3.72 -0.32
N LEU A 131 4.38 -4.95 0.14
CA LEU A 131 4.95 -6.13 -0.50
C LEU A 131 4.41 -6.37 -1.90
N PHE A 132 3.09 -6.23 -2.12
CA PHE A 132 2.52 -6.35 -3.47
C PHE A 132 3.12 -5.33 -4.44
N LEU A 133 3.35 -4.09 -3.99
CA LEU A 133 4.02 -3.04 -4.78
C LEU A 133 5.52 -3.32 -5.04
N ILE A 134 6.20 -4.04 -4.15
CA ILE A 134 7.59 -4.48 -4.37
C ILE A 134 7.61 -5.62 -5.37
N LEU A 135 6.73 -6.61 -5.20
CA LEU A 135 6.58 -7.75 -6.10
C LEU A 135 6.18 -7.31 -7.52
N SER A 136 5.32 -6.29 -7.65
CA SER A 136 4.90 -5.77 -8.97
C SER A 136 6.05 -5.19 -9.79
N LYS A 137 7.13 -4.76 -9.13
CA LYS A 137 8.34 -4.24 -9.78
C LYS A 137 9.39 -5.31 -10.03
N SER A 138 9.23 -6.50 -9.44
CA SER A 138 10.13 -7.63 -9.64
C SER A 138 9.91 -8.25 -11.00
N THR A 139 10.97 -8.68 -11.67
CA THR A 139 10.93 -9.46 -12.91
C THR A 139 10.93 -10.98 -12.65
N ASN A 140 11.09 -11.41 -11.40
CA ASN A 140 11.14 -12.83 -11.04
C ASN A 140 9.77 -13.48 -11.29
N PRO A 141 9.67 -14.59 -12.05
CA PRO A 141 8.40 -15.27 -12.30
C PRO A 141 7.71 -15.78 -11.01
N ALA A 142 8.48 -16.14 -9.98
CA ALA A 142 7.95 -16.58 -8.68
C ALA A 142 7.18 -15.49 -7.93
N ARG A 143 7.20 -14.23 -8.41
CA ARG A 143 6.45 -13.12 -7.81
C ARG A 143 4.96 -13.41 -7.72
N PHE A 144 4.40 -14.16 -8.67
CA PHE A 144 2.97 -14.50 -8.67
C PHE A 144 2.63 -15.50 -7.57
N ASP A 145 3.46 -16.55 -7.40
CA ASP A 145 3.34 -17.48 -6.28
C ASP A 145 3.47 -16.76 -4.94
N GLN A 146 4.48 -15.91 -4.80
CA GLN A 146 4.69 -15.10 -3.60
C GLN A 146 3.50 -14.20 -3.27
N ALA A 147 2.86 -13.60 -4.28
CA ALA A 147 1.65 -12.80 -4.07
C ALA A 147 0.46 -13.66 -3.62
N ARG A 148 0.31 -14.88 -4.18
CA ARG A 148 -0.73 -15.84 -3.75
C ARG A 148 -0.50 -16.32 -2.31
N ASP A 149 0.75 -16.56 -1.94
CA ASP A 149 1.13 -16.92 -0.57
C ASP A 149 0.83 -15.79 0.41
N LEU A 150 1.10 -14.54 0.03
CA LEU A 150 0.76 -13.36 0.83
C LEU A 150 -0.76 -13.21 1.01
N LEU A 151 -1.57 -13.44 -0.02
CA LEU A 151 -3.03 -13.43 0.10
C LEU A 151 -3.53 -14.54 1.03
N SER A 152 -2.94 -15.73 0.93
CA SER A 152 -3.22 -16.85 1.83
C SER A 152 -2.82 -16.52 3.28
N HIS A 153 -1.69 -15.83 3.46
CA HIS A 153 -1.26 -15.32 4.75
C HIS A 153 -2.23 -14.28 5.31
N MET A 154 -2.67 -13.29 4.51
CA MET A 154 -3.72 -12.33 4.92
C MET A 154 -4.98 -13.06 5.40
N HIS A 155 -5.42 -14.09 4.67
CA HIS A 155 -6.60 -14.86 5.04
C HIS A 155 -6.44 -15.60 6.37
N ARG A 156 -5.31 -16.31 6.57
CA ARG A 156 -5.01 -17.05 7.80
C ARG A 156 -4.94 -16.15 9.03
N HIS A 157 -4.44 -14.93 8.87
CA HIS A 157 -4.34 -13.93 9.94
C HIS A 157 -5.58 -13.02 10.05
N ALA A 158 -6.67 -13.34 9.34
CA ALA A 158 -7.91 -12.57 9.32
C ALA A 158 -7.72 -11.07 8.95
N VAL A 159 -6.68 -10.75 8.16
CA VAL A 159 -6.41 -9.40 7.70
C VAL A 159 -7.19 -9.14 6.41
N ARG A 160 -8.08 -8.15 6.45
CA ARG A 160 -8.83 -7.70 5.27
C ARG A 160 -8.07 -6.58 4.56
N GLY A 161 -8.01 -6.64 3.24
CA GLY A 161 -7.48 -5.54 2.43
C GLY A 161 -8.49 -4.40 2.26
N SER A 162 -8.02 -3.31 1.66
CA SER A 162 -8.86 -2.18 1.26
C SER A 162 -9.10 -2.19 -0.25
N ILE A 163 -9.91 -1.24 -0.75
CA ILE A 163 -10.07 -1.05 -2.20
C ILE A 163 -8.74 -0.80 -2.91
N SER A 164 -7.80 -0.13 -2.23
CA SER A 164 -6.44 0.08 -2.73
C SER A 164 -5.68 -1.23 -2.87
N THR A 165 -5.84 -2.18 -1.94
CA THR A 165 -5.27 -3.53 -2.04
C THR A 165 -5.77 -4.23 -3.30
N VAL A 166 -7.08 -4.22 -3.54
CA VAL A 166 -7.68 -4.84 -4.74
C VAL A 166 -7.13 -4.20 -6.01
N ASN A 167 -7.06 -2.87 -6.08
CA ASN A 167 -6.53 -2.16 -7.25
C ASN A 167 -5.07 -2.55 -7.57
N ILE A 168 -4.23 -2.69 -6.54
CA ILE A 168 -2.84 -3.14 -6.70
C ILE A 168 -2.81 -4.55 -7.28
N LEU A 169 -3.63 -5.46 -6.76
CA LEU A 169 -3.65 -6.86 -7.19
C LEU A 169 -4.21 -7.06 -8.60
N VAL A 170 -5.27 -6.32 -8.96
CA VAL A 170 -5.82 -6.29 -10.32
C VAL A 170 -4.76 -5.85 -11.32
N GLY A 171 -4.03 -4.77 -11.01
CA GLY A 171 -2.92 -4.32 -11.85
C GLY A 171 -1.72 -5.28 -11.88
N PHE A 172 -1.53 -6.07 -10.82
CA PHE A 172 -0.43 -7.03 -10.68
C PHE A 172 -0.66 -8.32 -11.46
N PHE A 173 -1.79 -9.00 -11.25
CA PHE A 173 -2.11 -10.26 -11.92
C PHE A 173 -2.59 -10.05 -13.36
N GLY A 174 -3.33 -8.97 -13.61
CA GLY A 174 -3.68 -8.49 -14.94
C GLY A 174 -4.68 -9.33 -15.74
N SER A 175 -4.72 -10.66 -15.59
CA SER A 175 -5.63 -11.54 -16.33
C SER A 175 -5.81 -12.92 -15.68
N GLY A 176 -6.74 -13.71 -16.24
CA GLY A 176 -6.93 -15.11 -15.90
C GLY A 176 -7.58 -15.35 -14.53
N GLU A 177 -7.38 -16.55 -13.99
CA GLU A 177 -8.01 -16.98 -12.73
C GLU A 177 -7.63 -16.07 -11.55
N ASP A 178 -6.39 -15.58 -11.52
CA ASP A 178 -5.96 -14.70 -10.44
C ASP A 178 -6.64 -13.32 -10.48
N LEU A 179 -6.99 -12.80 -11.67
CA LEU A 179 -7.80 -11.59 -11.79
C LEU A 179 -9.20 -11.81 -11.20
N GLU A 180 -9.85 -12.93 -11.53
CA GLU A 180 -11.17 -13.29 -10.99
C GLU A 180 -11.14 -13.46 -9.46
N ARG A 181 -10.07 -14.07 -8.94
CA ARG A 181 -9.85 -14.15 -7.49
C ARG A 181 -9.74 -12.76 -6.87
N CYS A 182 -9.06 -11.81 -7.52
CA CYS A 182 -8.98 -10.42 -7.05
C CYS A 182 -10.36 -9.73 -7.04
N VAL A 183 -11.18 -9.96 -8.05
CA VAL A 183 -12.56 -9.44 -8.09
C VAL A 183 -13.41 -10.03 -6.97
N ALA A 184 -13.27 -11.34 -6.70
CA ALA A 184 -13.96 -12.00 -5.60
C ALA A 184 -13.61 -11.42 -4.22
N LEU A 185 -12.40 -10.86 -4.03
CA LEU A 185 -12.00 -10.19 -2.79
C LEU A 185 -12.87 -8.97 -2.49
N VAL A 186 -13.42 -8.29 -3.50
CA VAL A 186 -14.32 -7.14 -3.31
C VAL A 186 -15.54 -7.57 -2.51
N LYS A 187 -16.17 -8.69 -2.88
CA LYS A 187 -17.31 -9.25 -2.15
C LYS A 187 -16.89 -9.82 -0.80
N LYS A 188 -15.78 -10.57 -0.75
CA LYS A 188 -15.26 -11.19 0.49
C LYS A 188 -14.92 -10.16 1.57
N TRP A 189 -14.44 -8.99 1.17
CA TRP A 189 -14.09 -7.89 2.06
C TRP A 189 -15.14 -6.79 2.12
N ASP A 190 -16.34 -7.02 1.61
CA ASP A 190 -17.46 -6.05 1.62
C ASP A 190 -17.03 -4.64 1.17
N LEU A 191 -16.28 -4.58 0.08
CA LEU A 191 -15.71 -3.35 -0.46
C LEU A 191 -16.63 -2.75 -1.52
N ARG A 192 -16.72 -1.42 -1.52
CA ARG A 192 -17.41 -0.67 -2.58
C ARG A 192 -16.42 -0.24 -3.64
N LEU A 193 -16.71 -0.59 -4.88
CA LEU A 193 -15.95 -0.15 -6.04
C LEU A 193 -16.09 1.36 -6.22
N ASN A 194 -15.01 2.01 -6.63
CA ASN A 194 -15.00 3.40 -7.04
C ASN A 194 -14.65 3.52 -8.53
N ALA A 195 -14.77 4.71 -9.10
CA ALA A 195 -14.48 4.95 -10.52
C ALA A 195 -13.08 4.47 -10.95
N TYR A 196 -12.08 4.64 -10.07
CA TYR A 196 -10.72 4.20 -10.34
C TYR A 196 -10.62 2.67 -10.40
N THR A 197 -11.28 1.95 -9.49
CA THR A 197 -11.30 0.48 -9.54
C THR A 197 -11.97 -0.05 -10.80
N TYR A 198 -13.10 0.54 -11.22
CA TYR A 198 -13.74 0.18 -12.50
C TYR A 198 -12.78 0.36 -13.67
N LYS A 199 -12.04 1.48 -13.71
CA LYS A 199 -11.01 1.71 -14.72
C LYS A 199 -9.91 0.65 -14.70
N CYS A 200 -9.41 0.27 -13.52
CA CYS A 200 -8.40 -0.78 -13.38
C CYS A 200 -8.91 -2.13 -13.89
N LEU A 201 -10.13 -2.52 -13.53
CA LEU A 201 -10.75 -3.77 -13.99
C LEU A 201 -10.96 -3.77 -15.50
N LEU A 202 -11.49 -2.67 -16.04
CA LEU A 202 -11.68 -2.50 -17.47
C LEU A 202 -10.36 -2.65 -18.23
N GLN A 203 -9.30 -1.97 -17.76
CA GLN A 203 -7.96 -2.09 -18.33
C GLN A 203 -7.41 -3.52 -18.26
N ALA A 204 -7.63 -4.24 -17.16
CA ALA A 204 -7.18 -5.63 -17.01
C ALA A 204 -7.88 -6.56 -18.02
N TYR A 205 -9.21 -6.53 -18.09
CA TYR A 205 -9.98 -7.37 -19.03
C TYR A 205 -9.72 -7.05 -20.51
N LEU A 206 -9.56 -5.76 -20.85
CA LEU A 206 -9.22 -5.38 -22.23
C LEU A 206 -7.81 -5.87 -22.62
N ARG A 207 -6.85 -5.84 -21.69
CA ARG A 207 -5.50 -6.38 -21.91
C ARG A 207 -5.49 -7.90 -22.05
N SER A 208 -6.42 -8.59 -21.38
CA SER A 208 -6.59 -10.04 -21.50
C SER A 208 -7.40 -10.47 -22.72
N ARG A 209 -7.79 -9.53 -23.59
CA ARG A 209 -8.70 -9.77 -24.73
C ARG A 209 -10.05 -10.36 -24.32
N ASP A 210 -10.50 -10.11 -23.10
CA ASP A 210 -11.84 -10.46 -22.65
C ASP A 210 -12.75 -9.22 -22.76
N SER A 211 -13.09 -8.87 -24.00
CA SER A 211 -13.98 -7.74 -24.28
C SER A 211 -15.36 -7.93 -23.65
N SER A 212 -15.85 -9.17 -23.59
CA SER A 212 -17.18 -9.49 -23.05
C SER A 212 -17.31 -9.07 -21.59
N THR A 213 -16.37 -9.49 -20.76
CA THR A 213 -16.34 -9.15 -19.33
C THR A 213 -16.04 -7.66 -19.15
N ALA A 214 -15.16 -7.08 -19.96
CA ALA A 214 -14.92 -5.64 -19.97
C ALA A 214 -16.22 -4.83 -20.22
N PHE A 215 -17.10 -5.26 -21.14
CA PHE A 215 -18.41 -4.63 -21.36
C PHE A 215 -19.35 -4.78 -20.18
N GLN A 216 -19.31 -5.90 -19.46
CA GLN A 216 -20.11 -6.07 -18.26
C GLN A 216 -19.66 -5.11 -17.16
N VAL A 217 -18.35 -4.98 -16.96
CA VAL A 217 -17.74 -4.02 -16.01
C VAL A 217 -18.11 -2.58 -16.39
N TYR A 218 -18.03 -2.21 -17.67
CA TYR A 218 -18.46 -0.89 -18.15
C TYR A 218 -19.94 -0.63 -17.90
N ARG A 219 -20.83 -1.58 -18.22
CA ARG A 219 -22.27 -1.41 -17.98
C ARG A 219 -22.59 -1.25 -16.49
N ASP A 220 -21.91 -2.00 -15.63
CA ASP A 220 -22.07 -1.84 -14.18
C ASP A 220 -21.57 -0.47 -13.68
N MET A 221 -20.45 0.01 -14.23
CA MET A 221 -19.91 1.33 -13.94
C MET A 221 -20.93 2.44 -14.24
N ILE A 222 -21.52 2.45 -15.44
CA ILE A 222 -22.55 3.44 -15.84
C ILE A 222 -23.81 3.30 -14.98
N ARG A 223 -24.26 2.07 -14.70
CA ARG A 223 -25.44 1.82 -13.86
C ARG A 223 -25.28 2.41 -12.45
N ARG A 224 -24.06 2.42 -11.92
CA ARG A 224 -23.73 3.01 -10.61
C ARG A 224 -23.43 4.51 -10.68
N GLY A 225 -23.61 5.15 -11.83
CA GLY A 225 -23.44 6.59 -12.03
C GLY A 225 -21.99 7.05 -12.21
N TYR A 226 -21.05 6.12 -12.44
CA TYR A 226 -19.66 6.49 -12.74
C TYR A 226 -19.49 6.72 -14.24
N LYS A 227 -18.70 7.75 -14.62
CA LYS A 227 -18.39 8.07 -16.01
C LYS A 227 -16.99 7.59 -16.36
N LEU A 228 -16.84 7.01 -17.55
CA LEU A 228 -15.54 6.65 -18.09
C LEU A 228 -14.85 7.91 -18.64
N ASP A 229 -13.53 7.98 -18.52
CA ASP A 229 -12.75 9.06 -19.11
C ASP A 229 -12.44 8.80 -20.59
N ILE A 230 -12.01 9.84 -21.31
CA ILE A 230 -11.67 9.76 -22.74
C ILE A 230 -10.67 8.63 -23.00
N PHE A 231 -9.71 8.46 -22.09
CA PHE A 231 -8.72 7.38 -22.18
C PHE A 231 -9.37 5.99 -22.11
N GLY A 232 -10.29 5.77 -21.17
CA GLY A 232 -11.03 4.51 -21.08
C GLY A 232 -11.91 4.23 -22.29
N TYR A 233 -12.55 5.25 -22.87
CA TYR A 233 -13.31 5.09 -24.12
C TYR A 233 -12.41 4.68 -25.29
N ASN A 234 -11.26 5.34 -25.46
CA ASN A 234 -10.30 4.98 -26.50
C ASN A 234 -9.82 3.53 -26.35
N MET A 235 -9.58 3.07 -25.11
CA MET A 235 -9.22 1.69 -24.84
C MET A 235 -10.33 0.69 -25.22
N LEU A 236 -11.59 1.01 -24.94
CA LEU A 236 -12.73 0.17 -25.30
C LEU A 236 -12.90 0.05 -26.82
N LEU A 237 -12.77 1.17 -27.53
CA LEU A 237 -12.86 1.22 -29.00
C LEU A 237 -11.73 0.41 -29.65
N ASP A 238 -10.50 0.57 -29.17
CA ASP A 238 -9.34 -0.18 -29.68
C ASP A 238 -9.49 -1.70 -29.47
N ALA A 239 -9.98 -2.12 -28.30
CA ALA A 239 -10.24 -3.53 -28.03
C ALA A 239 -11.38 -4.09 -28.88
N LEU A 240 -12.46 -3.33 -29.08
CA LEU A 240 -13.59 -3.73 -29.94
C LEU A 240 -13.20 -3.90 -31.39
N ALA A 241 -12.38 -2.98 -31.91
CA ALA A 241 -11.87 -3.06 -33.27
C ALA A 241 -11.03 -4.33 -33.48
N LYS A 242 -10.27 -4.75 -32.46
CA LYS A 242 -9.43 -5.94 -32.48
C LYS A 242 -10.20 -7.26 -32.32
N ASP A 243 -11.37 -7.23 -31.69
CA ASP A 243 -12.22 -8.41 -31.46
C ASP A 243 -13.24 -8.67 -32.58
N GLU A 244 -13.18 -7.93 -33.71
CA GLU A 244 -14.12 -7.98 -34.84
C GLU A 244 -15.60 -7.76 -34.46
N LYS A 245 -15.88 -7.32 -33.22
CA LYS A 245 -17.22 -6.97 -32.73
C LYS A 245 -17.63 -5.55 -33.16
N VAL A 246 -17.48 -5.28 -34.46
CA VAL A 246 -17.68 -3.96 -35.08
C VAL A 246 -19.10 -3.41 -34.81
N CYS A 247 -20.11 -4.27 -34.74
CA CYS A 247 -21.51 -3.86 -34.50
C CYS A 247 -21.74 -3.21 -33.12
N SER A 248 -20.96 -3.57 -32.09
CA SER A 248 -21.06 -2.91 -30.78
C SER A 248 -20.36 -1.55 -30.77
N CYS A 249 -19.31 -1.38 -31.59
CA CYS A 249 -18.54 -0.14 -31.72
C CYS A 249 -19.39 1.03 -32.25
N PHE A 250 -20.26 0.76 -33.23
CA PHE A 250 -21.18 1.77 -33.78
C PHE A 250 -22.20 2.31 -32.76
N LEU A 251 -22.66 1.48 -31.83
CA LEU A 251 -23.62 1.86 -30.79
C LEU A 251 -23.00 2.79 -29.73
N PHE A 252 -21.68 2.67 -29.50
CA PHE A 252 -20.91 3.54 -28.60
C PHE A 252 -20.61 4.92 -29.18
N SER A 253 -20.29 4.99 -30.48
CA SER A 253 -20.12 6.28 -31.18
C SER A 253 -21.37 7.16 -31.05
N LEU A 254 -22.56 6.56 -31.20
CA LEU A 254 -23.82 7.30 -31.17
C LEU A 254 -24.26 7.71 -29.75
N SER A 255 -23.87 6.95 -28.72
CA SER A 255 -24.23 7.24 -27.32
C SER A 255 -23.22 8.13 -26.58
N GLY A 256 -21.99 8.24 -27.08
CA GLY A 256 -20.96 9.12 -26.51
C GLY A 256 -21.04 10.60 -26.96
N PHE A 257 -21.83 10.90 -28.01
CA PHE A 257 -22.00 12.27 -28.55
C PHE A 257 -23.28 12.98 -28.08
N SER A 258 -24.08 12.37 -27.22
CA SER A 258 -25.18 13.09 -26.56
C SER A 258 -24.66 13.65 -25.23
N CYS A 259 -24.28 14.93 -25.27
CA CYS A 259 -23.86 15.78 -24.14
C CYS A 259 -24.79 15.68 -22.93
#